data_AF-A0AAD7HR88-F1
#
_entry.id   AF-A0AAD7HR88-F1
#
_cell.length_a   1.000
_cell.length_b   1.000
_cell.length_c   1.000
_cell.angle_alpha   90.00
_cell.angle_beta   90.00
_cell.angle_gamma   90.00
#
_symmetry.space_group_name_H-M   'P 1'
#
loop_
_entity.id
_entity.type
_entity.pdbx_description
1 polymer ?
#
loop_
_entity_poly.entity_id
_entity_poly.type
_entity_poly.pdbx_seq_one_letter_code
_entity_poly.pdbx_strand_id
1 'polypeptide(L)'
;MSVDAWKFPRLVHLPSRVGRKPISIPDITQFSVVTRSLFGVGCTTPTQAYSTSAYNELFLLDLDLPEHSSHPRRVLARVARDVKTRSDISLESEVATMVYVRQHCENIPVPTVYGYCPTRDNLIGQPFCIVSFTEGMDMAGVPWEALPLQTKLIGIRDFAKVVSQLSQLHFKAIGSIYFKFSDSKRQIPVGFTLGPASWFKPESAARAAAFQHDRGPWKTAAQWLRASVDDEAQFIEKLPALALETSNYNEGSDRRWSLARRTLPKFRDRILDFRDDPFDQCATGPFALGHMDLNPWYFD
;
A
#
# COMPACT_ATOMS: atom_id res chain seq x y z
N MET A 1 -6.33 19.67 -20.77
CA MET A 1 -7.20 18.77 -19.97
C MET A 1 -7.64 19.51 -18.72
N SER A 2 -8.93 19.48 -18.39
CA SER A 2 -9.42 20.05 -17.12
C SER A 2 -8.70 19.36 -15.94
N VAL A 3 -8.28 20.17 -14.97
CA VAL A 3 -7.61 19.74 -13.72
C VAL A 3 -8.46 18.72 -12.95
N ASP A 4 -9.76 18.62 -13.25
CA ASP A 4 -10.72 17.72 -12.58
C ASP A 4 -10.78 16.29 -13.12
N ALA A 5 -10.28 16.01 -14.32
CA ALA A 5 -10.53 14.73 -15.01
C ALA A 5 -10.03 13.47 -14.26
N TRP A 6 -9.09 13.65 -13.33
CA TRP A 6 -8.50 12.57 -12.52
C TRP A 6 -8.45 12.93 -11.03
N LYS A 7 -9.43 13.71 -10.55
CA LYS A 7 -9.54 14.03 -9.12
C LYS A 7 -9.69 12.78 -8.26
N PHE A 8 -10.48 11.82 -8.75
CA PHE A 8 -10.59 10.47 -8.22
C PHE A 8 -10.34 9.45 -9.36
N PRO A 9 -9.67 8.32 -9.06
CA PRO A 9 -9.40 7.28 -10.04
C PRO A 9 -10.67 6.50 -10.37
N ARG A 10 -10.74 5.97 -11.59
CA ARG A 10 -11.86 5.12 -12.00
C ARG A 10 -11.70 3.70 -11.46
N LEU A 11 -12.77 3.12 -10.94
CA LEU A 11 -12.83 1.69 -10.63
C LEU A 11 -12.98 0.92 -11.95
N VAL A 12 -12.00 0.06 -12.26
CA VAL A 12 -11.97 -0.69 -13.52
C VAL A 12 -12.75 -2.00 -13.35
N HIS A 13 -13.97 -2.02 -13.86
CA HIS A 13 -14.84 -3.19 -13.87
C HIS A 13 -14.73 -3.95 -15.19
N LEU A 14 -13.75 -4.86 -15.26
CA LEU A 14 -13.53 -5.71 -16.43
C LEU A 14 -13.43 -7.16 -15.95
N PRO A 15 -14.56 -7.86 -15.74
CA PRO A 15 -14.60 -9.18 -15.11
C PRO A 15 -13.86 -10.23 -15.94
N SER A 16 -13.40 -11.29 -15.27
CA SER A 16 -12.78 -12.42 -15.93
C SER A 16 -13.77 -13.18 -16.85
N ARG A 17 -13.28 -13.89 -17.88
CA ARG A 17 -14.14 -14.79 -18.65
C ARG A 17 -14.62 -15.94 -17.74
N VAL A 18 -15.90 -16.25 -17.80
CA VAL A 18 -16.56 -17.31 -17.00
C VAL A 18 -15.73 -18.60 -17.05
N GLY A 19 -15.31 -19.11 -15.89
CA GLY A 19 -14.57 -20.36 -15.74
C GLY A 19 -13.04 -20.24 -15.57
N ARG A 20 -12.45 -19.04 -15.64
CA ARG A 20 -11.01 -18.85 -15.37
C ARG A 20 -10.76 -18.73 -13.86
N LYS A 21 -10.06 -19.70 -13.26
CA LYS A 21 -9.55 -19.55 -11.88
C LYS A 21 -8.50 -18.43 -11.87
N PRO A 22 -8.49 -17.54 -10.85
CA PRO A 22 -7.39 -16.61 -10.67
C PRO A 22 -6.09 -17.38 -10.54
N ILE A 23 -5.17 -17.17 -11.48
CA ILE A 23 -3.82 -17.72 -11.45
C ILE A 23 -2.87 -16.70 -10.83
N SER A 24 -1.75 -17.16 -10.29
CA SER A 24 -0.70 -16.31 -9.70
C SER A 24 -0.05 -15.38 -10.73
N ILE A 25 -0.11 -15.75 -12.00
CA ILE A 25 0.53 -15.05 -13.12
C ILE A 25 -0.48 -14.07 -13.74
N PRO A 26 -0.17 -12.77 -13.80
CA PRO A 26 -1.06 -11.79 -14.41
C PRO A 26 -1.14 -11.97 -15.94
N ASP A 27 -2.33 -11.79 -16.51
CA ASP A 27 -2.53 -11.79 -17.95
C ASP A 27 -2.19 -10.43 -18.57
N ILE A 28 -0.91 -10.22 -18.85
CA ILE A 28 -0.38 -8.95 -19.38
C ILE A 28 -0.92 -8.60 -20.78
N THR A 29 -1.47 -9.57 -21.52
CA THR A 29 -2.09 -9.33 -22.84
C THR A 29 -3.34 -8.45 -22.74
N GLN A 30 -3.95 -8.39 -21.56
CA GLN A 30 -5.19 -7.65 -21.34
C GLN A 30 -4.96 -6.17 -21.00
N PHE A 31 -3.72 -5.69 -20.85
CA PHE A 31 -3.45 -4.27 -20.60
C PHE A 31 -4.02 -3.36 -21.70
N SER A 32 -4.01 -3.81 -22.96
CA SER A 32 -4.60 -3.07 -24.08
C SER A 32 -6.11 -2.89 -23.94
N VAL A 33 -6.82 -3.75 -23.19
CA VAL A 33 -8.25 -3.58 -22.88
C VAL A 33 -8.43 -2.56 -21.75
N VAL A 34 -7.58 -2.62 -20.72
CA VAL A 34 -7.58 -1.68 -19.60
C VAL A 34 -7.30 -0.25 -20.08
N THR A 35 -6.27 -0.06 -20.90
CA THR A 35 -5.90 1.26 -21.43
C THR A 35 -6.96 1.82 -22.36
N ARG A 36 -7.63 0.99 -23.18
CA ARG A 36 -8.78 1.42 -23.99
C ARG A 36 -9.92 1.94 -23.12
N SER A 37 -10.22 1.26 -22.01
CA SER A 37 -11.26 1.68 -21.09
C SER A 37 -10.94 3.01 -20.38
N LEU A 38 -9.67 3.30 -20.12
CA LEU A 38 -9.25 4.50 -19.36
C LEU A 38 -8.97 5.71 -20.27
N PHE A 39 -8.33 5.49 -21.41
CA PHE A 39 -7.78 6.52 -22.29
C PHE A 39 -8.38 6.51 -23.71
N GLY A 40 -9.24 5.54 -24.04
CA GLY A 40 -9.79 5.38 -25.38
C GLY A 40 -8.82 4.77 -26.40
N VAL A 41 -7.59 4.43 -26.00
CA VAL A 41 -6.55 3.88 -26.87
C VAL A 41 -5.95 2.61 -26.30
N GLY A 42 -5.40 1.77 -27.19
CA GLY A 42 -4.64 0.59 -26.78
C GLY A 42 -3.28 0.95 -26.19
N CYS A 43 -2.56 -0.08 -25.79
CA CYS A 43 -1.13 -0.02 -25.56
C CYS A 43 -0.45 -1.23 -26.19
N THR A 44 0.84 -1.07 -26.44
CA THR A 44 1.71 -2.20 -26.77
C THR A 44 1.76 -3.16 -25.57
N THR A 45 1.67 -4.46 -25.84
CA THR A 45 1.76 -5.47 -24.78
C THR A 45 3.20 -5.55 -24.30
N PRO A 46 3.48 -5.35 -22.99
CA PRO A 46 4.83 -5.45 -22.46
C PRO A 46 5.33 -6.89 -22.58
N THR A 47 6.61 -7.07 -22.91
CA THR A 47 7.23 -8.40 -22.99
C THR A 47 7.70 -8.91 -21.63
N GLN A 48 7.99 -8.00 -20.69
CA GLN A 48 8.46 -8.28 -19.35
C GLN A 48 8.06 -7.18 -18.36
N ALA A 49 8.19 -7.46 -17.07
CA ALA A 49 8.07 -6.43 -16.04
C ALA A 49 9.22 -5.42 -16.18
N TYR A 50 8.88 -4.13 -16.07
CA TYR A 50 9.83 -3.03 -15.97
C TYR A 50 10.64 -3.10 -14.66
N SER A 51 9.99 -3.51 -13.57
CA SER A 51 10.62 -3.74 -12.27
C SER A 51 9.75 -4.64 -11.40
N THR A 52 10.36 -5.39 -10.50
CA THR A 52 9.67 -6.32 -9.60
C THR A 52 10.07 -6.07 -8.15
N SER A 53 9.09 -5.96 -7.28
CA SER A 53 9.25 -5.82 -5.82
C SER A 53 8.67 -7.03 -5.10
N ALA A 54 8.82 -7.10 -3.76
CA ALA A 54 8.20 -8.14 -2.95
C ALA A 54 6.67 -8.22 -3.12
N TYR A 55 6.01 -7.07 -3.32
CA TYR A 55 4.54 -6.97 -3.31
C TYR A 55 3.91 -6.70 -4.67
N ASN A 56 4.64 -6.13 -5.62
CA ASN A 56 4.10 -5.74 -6.92
C ASN A 56 5.10 -5.99 -8.06
N GLU A 57 4.55 -6.26 -9.24
CA GLU A 57 5.23 -6.19 -10.54
C GLU A 57 4.80 -4.91 -11.25
N LEU A 58 5.76 -4.20 -11.84
CA LEU A 58 5.53 -2.94 -12.54
C LEU A 58 5.70 -3.17 -14.04
N PHE A 59 4.73 -2.75 -14.84
CA PHE A 59 4.77 -2.83 -16.30
C PHE A 59 4.66 -1.43 -16.88
N LEU A 60 5.65 -1.03 -17.67
CA LEU A 60 5.60 0.22 -18.42
C LEU A 60 4.76 0.00 -19.68
N LEU A 61 3.74 0.83 -19.88
CA LEU A 61 2.79 0.73 -20.98
C LEU A 61 2.93 1.95 -21.90
N ASP A 62 3.32 1.71 -23.14
CA ASP A 62 3.32 2.70 -24.21
C ASP A 62 1.93 2.76 -24.85
N LEU A 63 1.25 3.90 -24.70
CA LEU A 63 -0.10 4.13 -25.22
C LEU A 63 -0.05 4.46 -26.73
N ASP A 64 -0.96 3.86 -27.50
CA ASP A 64 -1.06 4.04 -28.95
C ASP A 64 -1.77 5.37 -29.28
N LEU A 65 -1.12 6.50 -28.97
CA LEU A 65 -1.69 7.84 -29.06
C LEU A 65 -1.43 8.52 -30.42
N PRO A 66 -2.39 9.28 -30.96
CA PRO A 66 -2.13 10.21 -32.07
C PRO A 66 -1.25 11.39 -31.60
N GLU A 67 -0.52 12.03 -32.54
CA GLU A 67 0.50 13.05 -32.24
C GLU A 67 0.02 14.23 -31.38
N HIS A 68 -1.26 14.59 -31.45
CA HIS A 68 -1.86 15.71 -30.71
C HIS A 68 -2.71 15.28 -29.51
N SER A 69 -2.52 14.06 -29.00
CA SER A 69 -3.23 13.61 -27.80
C SER A 69 -2.80 14.39 -26.56
N SER A 70 -3.76 14.72 -25.70
CA SER A 70 -3.49 15.29 -24.38
C SER A 70 -3.13 14.24 -23.31
N HIS A 71 -3.24 12.94 -23.64
CA HIS A 71 -2.92 11.85 -22.72
C HIS A 71 -1.40 11.60 -22.61
N PRO A 72 -0.91 11.05 -21.49
CA PRO A 72 0.50 10.70 -21.36
C PRO A 72 0.87 9.58 -22.34
N ARG A 73 2.03 9.69 -23.02
CA ARG A 73 2.52 8.61 -23.91
C ARG A 73 2.82 7.31 -23.16
N ARG A 74 3.31 7.41 -21.92
CA ARG A 74 3.67 6.26 -21.07
C ARG A 74 2.93 6.32 -19.75
N VAL A 75 2.42 5.17 -19.32
CA VAL A 75 1.82 4.97 -17.99
C VAL A 75 2.40 3.70 -17.36
N LEU A 76 2.30 3.59 -16.04
CA LEU A 76 2.79 2.44 -15.30
C LEU A 76 1.62 1.63 -14.76
N ALA A 77 1.58 0.33 -15.07
CA ALA A 77 0.70 -0.61 -14.41
C ALA A 77 1.41 -1.25 -13.23
N ARG A 78 0.88 -1.06 -12.02
CA ARG A 78 1.33 -1.73 -10.80
C ARG A 78 0.39 -2.88 -10.50
N VAL A 79 0.88 -4.11 -10.62
CA VAL A 79 0.12 -5.34 -10.43
C VAL A 79 0.55 -6.03 -9.14
N ALA A 80 -0.40 -6.39 -8.29
CA ALA A 80 -0.13 -7.05 -7.03
C ALA A 80 0.35 -8.50 -7.24
N ARG A 81 1.36 -8.90 -6.46
CA ARG A 81 1.83 -10.28 -6.37
C ARG A 81 1.04 -11.05 -5.31
N ASP A 82 1.10 -12.38 -5.37
CA ASP A 82 0.36 -13.24 -4.43
C ASP A 82 0.67 -12.96 -2.96
N VAL A 83 1.92 -12.61 -2.64
CA VAL A 83 2.34 -12.21 -1.28
C VAL A 83 1.47 -11.07 -0.75
N LYS A 84 1.21 -10.07 -1.59
CA LYS A 84 0.33 -8.94 -1.26
C LYS A 84 -1.12 -9.39 -1.15
N THR A 85 -1.62 -10.15 -2.14
CA THR A 85 -3.04 -10.56 -2.19
C THR A 85 -3.45 -11.55 -1.09
N ARG A 86 -2.49 -12.31 -0.54
CA ARG A 86 -2.72 -13.19 0.61
C ARG A 86 -2.56 -12.48 1.95
N SER A 87 -2.14 -11.23 1.93
CA SER A 87 -1.94 -10.41 3.14
C SER A 87 -3.04 -9.38 3.34
N ASP A 88 -2.99 -8.68 4.47
CA ASP A 88 -3.86 -7.55 4.78
C ASP A 88 -3.57 -6.26 3.99
N ILE A 89 -2.52 -6.24 3.13
CA ILE A 89 -2.17 -5.07 2.34
C ILE A 89 -3.27 -4.77 1.31
N SER A 90 -3.85 -3.58 1.42
CA SER A 90 -4.97 -3.13 0.59
C SER A 90 -4.51 -2.21 -0.53
N LEU A 91 -4.68 -2.66 -1.78
CA LEU A 91 -4.47 -1.80 -2.95
C LEU A 91 -5.42 -0.59 -2.95
N GLU A 92 -6.66 -0.75 -2.51
CA GLU A 92 -7.61 0.37 -2.42
C GLU A 92 -7.11 1.42 -1.42
N SER A 93 -6.53 0.99 -0.30
CA SER A 93 -5.99 1.93 0.69
C SER A 93 -4.77 2.68 0.18
N GLU A 94 -3.86 2.00 -0.54
CA GLU A 94 -2.74 2.65 -1.20
C GLU A 94 -3.20 3.71 -2.21
N VAL A 95 -4.20 3.38 -3.03
CA VAL A 95 -4.77 4.29 -4.03
C VAL A 95 -5.45 5.49 -3.35
N ALA A 96 -6.27 5.24 -2.32
CA ALA A 96 -6.91 6.30 -1.56
C ALA A 96 -5.89 7.21 -0.87
N THR A 97 -4.80 6.66 -0.35
CA THR A 97 -3.70 7.43 0.28
C THR A 97 -3.00 8.32 -0.74
N MET A 98 -2.65 7.81 -1.93
CA MET A 98 -2.05 8.64 -2.99
C MET A 98 -2.95 9.81 -3.37
N VAL A 99 -4.25 9.56 -3.53
CA VAL A 99 -5.22 10.61 -3.89
C VAL A 99 -5.43 11.59 -2.73
N TYR A 100 -5.45 11.12 -1.48
CA TYR A 100 -5.56 11.95 -0.29
C TYR A 100 -4.38 12.92 -0.19
N VAL A 101 -3.15 12.41 -0.27
CA VAL A 101 -1.93 13.22 -0.24
C VAL A 101 -1.92 14.23 -1.37
N ARG A 102 -2.28 13.83 -2.60
CA ARG A 102 -2.36 14.76 -3.74
C ARG A 102 -3.33 15.91 -3.54
N GLN A 103 -4.43 15.67 -2.82
CA GLN A 103 -5.48 16.67 -2.59
C GLN A 103 -5.18 17.58 -1.39
N HIS A 104 -4.35 17.14 -0.44
CA HIS A 104 -4.09 17.86 0.82
C HIS A 104 -2.66 18.37 0.98
N CYS A 105 -1.73 17.97 0.10
CA CYS A 105 -0.35 18.42 0.10
C CYS A 105 0.00 19.04 -1.25
N GLU A 106 0.53 20.26 -1.23
CA GLU A 106 0.82 21.03 -2.43
C GLU A 106 2.14 20.60 -3.10
N ASN A 107 3.16 20.25 -2.30
CA ASN A 107 4.51 20.03 -2.81
C ASN A 107 4.98 18.58 -2.77
N ILE A 108 4.06 17.62 -2.61
CA ILE A 108 4.42 16.19 -2.64
C ILE A 108 4.05 15.62 -4.01
N PRO A 109 5.04 15.31 -4.87
CA PRO A 109 4.78 14.76 -6.19
C PRO A 109 4.39 13.28 -6.08
N VAL A 110 3.11 13.03 -5.80
CA VAL A 110 2.55 11.68 -5.81
C VAL A 110 2.03 11.32 -7.21
N PRO A 111 2.16 10.05 -7.66
CA PRO A 111 1.64 9.62 -8.95
C PRO A 111 0.13 9.87 -9.08
N THR A 112 -0.30 10.31 -10.26
CA THR A 112 -1.71 10.37 -10.60
C THR A 112 -2.22 8.96 -10.87
N VAL A 113 -3.25 8.52 -10.14
CA VAL A 113 -3.91 7.24 -10.39
C VAL A 113 -5.03 7.44 -11.41
N TYR A 114 -4.95 6.78 -12.56
CA TYR A 114 -5.98 6.86 -13.61
C TYR A 114 -7.12 5.88 -13.34
N GLY A 115 -6.78 4.65 -12.94
CA GLY A 115 -7.76 3.65 -12.57
C GLY A 115 -7.15 2.50 -11.78
N TYR A 116 -7.99 1.73 -11.11
CA TYR A 116 -7.57 0.60 -10.31
C TYR A 116 -8.64 -0.51 -10.25
N CYS A 117 -8.21 -1.72 -9.94
CA CYS A 117 -9.06 -2.86 -9.61
C CYS A 117 -8.48 -3.54 -8.36
N PRO A 118 -9.17 -3.50 -7.20
CA PRO A 118 -8.63 -4.03 -5.95
C PRO A 118 -8.83 -5.55 -5.78
N THR A 119 -9.54 -6.22 -6.69
CA THR A 119 -9.88 -7.64 -6.59
C THR A 119 -9.13 -8.48 -7.62
N ARG A 120 -9.08 -9.80 -7.42
CA ARG A 120 -8.59 -10.77 -8.41
C ARG A 120 -9.62 -11.09 -9.50
N ASP A 121 -10.89 -10.74 -9.28
CA ASP A 121 -11.95 -10.95 -10.27
C ASP A 121 -11.92 -9.87 -11.35
N ASN A 122 -10.90 -9.95 -12.19
CA ASN A 122 -10.71 -9.09 -13.34
C ASN A 122 -9.91 -9.80 -14.43
N LEU A 123 -9.87 -9.22 -15.63
CA LEU A 123 -9.19 -9.82 -16.79
C LEU A 123 -7.68 -10.03 -16.63
N ILE A 124 -6.98 -9.24 -15.80
CA ILE A 124 -5.56 -9.44 -15.47
C ILE A 124 -5.39 -10.62 -14.50
N GLY A 125 -6.41 -10.91 -13.66
CA GLY A 125 -6.39 -11.98 -12.66
C GLY A 125 -5.71 -11.62 -11.33
N GLN A 126 -5.20 -10.38 -11.22
CA GLN A 126 -4.57 -9.82 -10.02
C GLN A 126 -5.04 -8.38 -9.79
N PRO A 127 -5.08 -7.90 -8.53
CA PRO A 127 -5.33 -6.49 -8.26
C PRO A 127 -4.28 -5.60 -8.94
N PHE A 128 -4.70 -4.48 -9.52
CA PHE A 128 -3.79 -3.58 -10.21
C PHE A 128 -4.23 -2.13 -10.14
N CYS A 129 -3.30 -1.20 -10.33
CA CYS A 129 -3.61 0.19 -10.64
C CYS A 129 -2.76 0.72 -11.79
N ILE A 130 -3.32 1.65 -12.56
CA ILE A 130 -2.63 2.38 -13.63
C ILE A 130 -2.33 3.78 -13.12
N VAL A 131 -1.05 4.12 -13.09
CA VAL A 131 -0.55 5.39 -12.55
C VAL A 131 0.30 6.15 -13.57
N SER A 132 0.45 7.45 -13.37
CA SER A 132 1.37 8.27 -14.16
C SER A 132 2.81 7.76 -14.00
N PHE A 133 3.53 7.73 -15.11
CA PHE A 133 4.95 7.41 -15.10
C PHE A 133 5.77 8.70 -15.00
N THR A 134 6.80 8.68 -14.16
CA THR A 134 7.78 9.77 -14.02
C THR A 134 9.16 9.16 -14.20
N GLU A 135 9.95 9.76 -15.08
CA GLU A 135 11.36 9.39 -15.23
C GLU A 135 12.16 9.94 -14.06
N GLY A 136 12.98 9.08 -13.47
CA GLY A 136 13.80 9.42 -12.32
C GLY A 136 14.78 8.31 -12.01
N MET A 137 15.69 8.62 -11.09
CA MET A 137 16.65 7.66 -10.53
C MET A 137 16.41 7.58 -9.03
N ASP A 138 16.50 6.37 -8.48
CA ASP A 138 16.55 6.20 -7.03
C ASP A 138 17.76 6.95 -6.47
N MET A 139 17.54 7.75 -5.43
CA MET A 139 18.60 8.50 -4.77
C MET A 139 19.37 7.62 -3.77
N ALA A 140 18.96 6.37 -3.50
CA ALA A 140 19.69 5.51 -2.58
C ALA A 140 21.10 5.11 -3.10
N GLY A 141 22.10 5.17 -2.21
CA GLY A 141 23.44 4.64 -2.46
C GLY A 141 24.37 5.55 -3.26
N VAL A 142 25.12 4.96 -4.19
CA VAL A 142 26.17 5.65 -4.98
C VAL A 142 25.70 6.94 -5.68
N PRO A 143 24.48 7.00 -6.26
CA PRO A 143 23.98 8.22 -6.88
C PRO A 143 23.92 9.40 -5.92
N TRP A 144 23.56 9.21 -4.64
CA TRP A 144 23.56 10.28 -3.65
C TRP A 144 24.97 10.73 -3.31
N GLU A 145 25.88 9.79 -3.05
CA GLU A 145 27.22 10.17 -2.58
C GLU A 145 28.00 11.00 -3.58
N ALA A 146 27.80 10.73 -4.87
CA ALA A 146 28.40 11.49 -5.96
C ALA A 146 27.79 12.88 -6.18
N LEU A 147 26.67 13.22 -5.55
CA LEU A 147 26.04 14.54 -5.73
C LEU A 147 26.89 15.65 -5.10
N PRO A 148 27.02 16.81 -5.78
CA PRO A 148 27.57 18.01 -5.17
C PRO A 148 26.80 18.40 -3.90
N LEU A 149 27.50 18.95 -2.91
CA LEU A 149 26.91 19.36 -1.63
C LEU A 149 25.67 20.25 -1.83
N GLN A 150 25.70 21.18 -2.79
CA GLN A 150 24.57 22.07 -3.07
C GLN A 150 23.31 21.28 -3.50
N THR A 151 23.47 20.25 -4.33
CA THR A 151 22.37 19.38 -4.73
C THR A 151 21.85 18.53 -3.56
N LYS A 152 22.76 18.02 -2.71
CA LYS A 152 22.37 17.31 -1.47
C LYS A 152 21.53 18.20 -0.55
N LEU A 153 21.93 19.46 -0.36
CA LEU A 153 21.18 20.41 0.47
C LEU A 153 19.78 20.70 -0.08
N ILE A 154 19.62 20.80 -1.41
CA ILE A 154 18.30 20.93 -2.04
C ILE A 154 17.46 19.67 -1.78
N GLY A 155 18.03 18.49 -2.01
CA GLY A 155 17.35 17.21 -1.77
C GLY A 155 16.88 17.04 -0.33
N ILE A 156 17.75 17.35 0.66
CA ILE A 156 17.39 17.32 2.09
C ILE A 156 16.27 18.33 2.39
N ARG A 157 16.32 19.53 1.82
CA ARG A 157 15.28 20.54 2.01
C ARG A 157 13.94 20.09 1.45
N ASP A 158 13.93 19.49 0.26
CA ASP A 158 12.70 18.99 -0.37
C ASP A 158 12.15 17.77 0.39
N PHE A 159 13.02 16.88 0.84
CA PHE A 159 12.66 15.79 1.74
C PHE A 159 12.03 16.29 3.04
N ALA A 160 12.63 17.28 3.69
CA ALA A 160 12.08 17.88 4.91
C ALA A 160 10.70 18.51 4.68
N LYS A 161 10.46 19.14 3.52
CA LYS A 161 9.12 19.65 3.14
C LYS A 161 8.10 18.53 3.01
N VAL A 162 8.48 17.37 2.46
CA VAL A 162 7.60 16.20 2.35
C VAL A 162 7.23 15.70 3.75
N VAL A 163 8.22 15.46 4.61
CA VAL A 163 8.00 15.02 6.01
C VAL A 163 7.11 15.99 6.76
N SER A 164 7.39 17.30 6.66
CA SER A 164 6.63 18.34 7.34
C SER A 164 5.18 18.43 6.87
N GLN A 165 4.89 18.25 5.58
CA GLN A 165 3.51 18.27 5.08
C GLN A 165 2.74 17.01 5.45
N LEU A 166 3.38 15.83 5.39
CA LEU A 166 2.74 14.57 5.81
C LEU A 166 2.41 14.59 7.31
N SER A 167 3.30 15.13 8.13
CA SER A 167 3.08 15.21 9.59
C SER A 167 1.93 16.14 9.99
N GLN A 168 1.54 17.09 9.13
CA GLN A 168 0.40 17.97 9.35
C GLN A 168 -0.96 17.31 9.04
N LEU A 169 -0.95 16.13 8.39
CA LEU A 169 -2.16 15.36 8.10
C LEU A 169 -2.59 14.57 9.34
N HIS A 170 -3.45 15.19 10.15
CA HIS A 170 -3.86 14.62 11.44
C HIS A 170 -5.12 13.75 11.38
N PHE A 171 -5.11 12.70 12.19
CA PHE A 171 -6.15 11.68 12.28
C PHE A 171 -6.52 11.41 13.73
N LYS A 172 -7.80 11.12 13.97
CA LYS A 172 -8.34 10.82 15.31
C LYS A 172 -8.08 9.38 15.77
N ALA A 173 -7.58 8.53 14.88
CA ALA A 173 -7.36 7.11 15.11
C ALA A 173 -6.25 6.57 14.19
N ILE A 174 -5.63 5.47 14.59
CA ILE A 174 -4.69 4.68 13.80
C ILE A 174 -5.50 3.74 12.91
N GLY A 175 -5.23 3.77 11.61
CA GLY A 175 -5.88 2.94 10.60
C GLY A 175 -5.28 3.25 9.24
N SER A 176 -5.97 2.86 8.17
CA SER A 176 -5.57 3.26 6.82
C SER A 176 -6.67 4.01 6.10
N ILE A 177 -6.27 4.84 5.13
CA ILE A 177 -7.18 5.72 4.40
C ILE A 177 -7.87 4.91 3.31
N TYR A 178 -9.19 5.05 3.20
CA TYR A 178 -10.02 4.45 2.15
C TYR A 178 -10.93 5.51 1.55
N PHE A 179 -11.44 5.23 0.34
CA PHE A 179 -12.50 6.04 -0.24
C PHE A 179 -13.81 5.88 0.53
N LYS A 180 -14.48 7.01 0.74
CA LYS A 180 -15.85 7.06 1.23
C LYS A 180 -16.78 7.17 0.03
N PHE A 181 -17.79 6.31 -0.03
CA PHE A 181 -18.82 6.32 -1.08
C PHE A 181 -20.18 6.70 -0.48
N SER A 182 -21.00 7.42 -1.23
CA SER A 182 -22.38 7.76 -0.84
C SER A 182 -23.37 6.66 -1.20
N ASP A 183 -23.04 5.82 -2.17
CA ASP A 183 -23.89 4.73 -2.67
C ASP A 183 -23.24 3.36 -2.48
N SER A 184 -24.08 2.31 -2.57
CA SER A 184 -23.64 0.92 -2.54
C SER A 184 -22.95 0.49 -3.84
N LYS A 185 -23.10 1.25 -4.93
CA LYS A 185 -22.51 0.96 -6.24
C LYS A 185 -21.03 1.34 -6.31
N ARG A 186 -20.53 2.12 -5.34
CA ARG A 186 -19.13 2.54 -5.17
C ARG A 186 -18.52 3.15 -6.43
N GLN A 187 -19.29 3.94 -7.18
CA GLN A 187 -18.85 4.46 -8.47
C GLN A 187 -17.94 5.68 -8.33
N ILE A 188 -18.31 6.65 -7.50
CA ILE A 188 -17.58 7.91 -7.34
C ILE A 188 -17.33 8.15 -5.84
N PRO A 189 -16.06 8.24 -5.41
CA PRO A 189 -15.75 8.65 -4.04
C PRO A 189 -16.28 10.06 -3.73
N VAL A 190 -16.91 10.22 -2.57
CA VAL A 190 -17.35 11.52 -2.03
C VAL A 190 -16.37 12.09 -1.01
N GLY A 191 -15.33 11.34 -0.66
CA GLY A 191 -14.30 11.75 0.29
C GLY A 191 -13.48 10.57 0.77
N PHE A 192 -12.96 10.70 2.00
CA PHE A 192 -12.09 9.71 2.62
C PHE A 192 -12.63 9.27 3.98
N THR A 193 -12.28 8.06 4.38
CA THR A 193 -12.53 7.55 5.73
C THR A 193 -11.32 6.77 6.20
N LEU A 194 -11.14 6.70 7.53
CA LEU A 194 -10.25 5.72 8.12
C LEU A 194 -10.99 4.39 8.22
N GLY A 195 -10.26 3.33 7.90
CA GLY A 195 -10.73 1.95 7.99
C GLY A 195 -9.63 1.03 8.51
N PRO A 196 -9.80 -0.30 8.29
CA PRO A 196 -8.86 -1.30 8.73
C PRO A 196 -7.43 -1.02 8.27
N ALA A 197 -6.46 -1.20 9.17
CA ALA A 197 -5.05 -1.01 8.86
C ALA A 197 -4.58 -1.94 7.74
N SER A 198 -3.95 -1.36 6.73
CA SER A 198 -3.28 -2.03 5.62
C SER A 198 -1.83 -2.25 6.00
N TRP A 199 -1.54 -3.41 6.55
CA TRP A 199 -0.19 -3.84 6.95
C TRP A 199 0.11 -5.25 6.45
N PHE A 200 1.37 -5.66 6.53
CA PHE A 200 1.73 -7.02 6.13
C PHE A 200 1.40 -8.03 7.24
N LYS A 201 0.28 -8.74 7.08
CA LYS A 201 -0.06 -9.95 7.84
C LYS A 201 -0.30 -11.09 6.85
N PRO A 202 0.62 -12.06 6.74
CA PRO A 202 0.47 -13.14 5.77
C PRO A 202 -0.73 -14.00 6.13
N GLU A 203 -1.33 -14.63 5.12
CA GLU A 203 -2.46 -15.55 5.27
C GLU A 203 -3.66 -14.93 5.99
N SER A 204 -3.93 -13.67 5.64
CA SER A 204 -5.03 -12.84 6.19
C SER A 204 -6.39 -13.54 6.20
N ALA A 205 -6.74 -14.27 5.13
CA ALA A 205 -7.99 -15.01 5.05
C ALA A 205 -8.07 -16.15 6.08
N ALA A 206 -6.96 -16.87 6.31
CA ALA A 206 -6.89 -17.92 7.32
C ALA A 206 -6.97 -17.34 8.73
N ARG A 207 -6.27 -16.22 8.99
CA ARG A 207 -6.34 -15.47 10.26
C ARG A 207 -7.77 -15.05 10.57
N ALA A 208 -8.43 -14.38 9.63
CA ALA A 208 -9.81 -13.92 9.78
C ALA A 208 -10.83 -15.06 9.98
N ALA A 209 -10.56 -16.25 9.45
CA ALA A 209 -11.41 -17.42 9.65
C ALA A 209 -11.16 -18.12 11.00
N ALA A 210 -9.94 -18.07 11.52
CA ALA A 210 -9.55 -18.81 12.74
C ALA A 210 -9.78 -18.01 14.03
N PHE A 211 -9.77 -16.68 13.98
CA PHE A 211 -9.91 -15.85 15.18
C PHE A 211 -10.35 -14.41 14.91
N GLN A 212 -10.61 -13.67 16.00
CA GLN A 212 -10.92 -12.25 15.92
C GLN A 212 -9.71 -11.49 15.39
N HIS A 213 -9.81 -11.10 14.12
CA HIS A 213 -8.78 -10.36 13.39
C HIS A 213 -9.03 -8.85 13.51
N ASP A 214 -8.68 -8.26 14.66
CA ASP A 214 -8.83 -6.82 14.88
C ASP A 214 -7.84 -6.04 14.01
N ARG A 215 -8.38 -5.22 13.11
CA ARG A 215 -7.63 -4.35 12.21
C ARG A 215 -7.92 -2.87 12.43
N GLY A 216 -8.58 -2.52 13.53
CA GLY A 216 -8.90 -1.14 13.88
C GLY A 216 -10.07 -0.56 13.07
N PRO A 217 -10.22 0.78 13.01
CA PRO A 217 -9.25 1.78 13.50
C PRO A 217 -9.18 1.89 15.03
N TRP A 218 -8.02 2.24 15.57
CA TRP A 218 -7.75 2.32 17.01
C TRP A 218 -7.56 3.75 17.49
N LYS A 219 -8.11 4.10 18.66
CA LYS A 219 -8.03 5.47 19.19
C LYS A 219 -6.72 5.76 19.93
N THR A 220 -5.98 4.73 20.30
CA THR A 220 -4.73 4.84 21.05
C THR A 220 -3.64 3.95 20.48
N ALA A 221 -2.37 4.34 20.66
CA ALA A 221 -1.22 3.52 20.28
C ALA A 221 -1.22 2.17 21.02
N ALA A 222 -1.67 2.16 22.29
CA ALA A 222 -1.81 0.94 23.09
C ALA A 222 -2.83 -0.05 22.51
N GLN A 223 -3.96 0.43 21.97
CA GLN A 223 -4.95 -0.43 21.29
C GLN A 223 -4.36 -1.04 20.02
N TRP A 224 -3.65 -0.23 19.21
CA TRP A 224 -2.96 -0.69 18.01
C TRP A 224 -1.87 -1.73 18.30
N LEU A 225 -1.00 -1.46 19.29
CA LEU A 225 0.05 -2.39 19.72
C LEU A 225 -0.55 -3.71 20.23
N ARG A 226 -1.60 -3.62 21.06
CA ARG A 226 -2.31 -4.80 21.57
C ARG A 226 -2.88 -5.64 20.44
N ALA A 227 -3.62 -5.04 19.51
CA ALA A 227 -4.19 -5.75 18.37
C ALA A 227 -3.10 -6.41 17.50
N SER A 228 -1.97 -5.72 17.29
CA SER A 228 -0.83 -6.24 16.51
C SER A 228 -0.23 -7.50 17.14
N VAL A 229 -0.09 -7.51 18.48
CA VAL A 229 0.50 -8.62 19.24
C VAL A 229 -0.51 -9.75 19.44
N ASP A 230 -1.78 -9.41 19.66
CA ASP A 230 -2.88 -10.38 19.80
C ASP A 230 -3.07 -11.19 18.54
N ASP A 231 -3.05 -10.55 17.38
CA ASP A 231 -3.16 -11.23 16.09
C ASP A 231 -1.96 -12.18 15.85
N GLU A 232 -0.71 -11.76 16.12
CA GLU A 232 0.43 -12.68 15.99
C GLU A 232 0.39 -13.83 17.00
N ALA A 233 0.04 -13.56 18.26
CA ALA A 233 -0.08 -14.60 19.27
C ALA A 233 -1.14 -15.64 18.86
N GLN A 234 -2.31 -15.18 18.40
CA GLN A 234 -3.38 -16.07 17.94
C GLN A 234 -3.02 -16.82 16.66
N PHE A 235 -2.31 -16.20 15.71
CA PHE A 235 -1.83 -16.90 14.51
C PHE A 235 -0.89 -18.05 14.87
N ILE A 236 0.05 -17.79 15.78
CA ILE A 236 1.01 -18.78 16.26
C ILE A 236 0.33 -19.91 17.05
N GLU A 237 -0.66 -19.58 17.87
CA GLU A 237 -1.37 -20.55 18.71
C GLU A 237 -2.37 -21.41 17.92
N LYS A 238 -3.19 -20.77 17.08
CA LYS A 238 -4.32 -21.41 16.39
C LYS A 238 -3.96 -21.97 15.02
N LEU A 239 -2.95 -21.39 14.35
CA LEU A 239 -2.52 -21.81 13.01
C LEU A 239 -1.00 -22.08 12.95
N PRO A 240 -0.44 -22.93 13.85
CA PRO A 240 1.00 -23.09 14.01
C PRO A 240 1.69 -23.59 12.73
N ALA A 241 1.09 -24.53 11.99
CA ALA A 241 1.68 -25.04 10.74
C ALA A 241 1.82 -23.94 9.69
N LEU A 242 0.76 -23.16 9.46
CA LEU A 242 0.74 -22.07 8.49
C LEU A 242 1.69 -20.92 8.90
N ALA A 243 1.78 -20.66 10.19
CA ALA A 243 2.70 -19.68 10.74
C ALA A 243 4.18 -20.10 10.60
N LEU A 244 4.48 -21.39 10.74
CA LEU A 244 5.80 -21.95 10.45
C LEU A 244 6.15 -21.81 8.95
N GLU A 245 5.23 -22.19 8.06
CA GLU A 245 5.40 -22.09 6.60
C GLU A 245 5.66 -20.65 6.13
N THR A 246 4.90 -19.69 6.66
CA THR A 246 5.02 -18.27 6.28
C THR A 246 6.29 -17.59 6.81
N SER A 247 6.94 -18.15 7.82
CA SER A 247 8.13 -17.57 8.45
C SER A 247 9.44 -17.81 7.68
N ASN A 248 9.40 -18.49 6.51
CA ASN A 248 10.56 -18.86 5.69
C ASN A 248 11.70 -19.49 6.54
N TYR A 249 11.52 -20.75 6.91
CA TYR A 249 12.50 -21.54 7.68
C TYR A 249 13.91 -21.49 7.06
N ASN A 250 14.81 -20.72 7.68
CA ASN A 250 16.26 -20.95 7.64
C ASN A 250 16.71 -21.42 9.03
N GLU A 251 17.76 -22.24 9.11
CA GLU A 251 18.34 -22.72 10.38
C GLU A 251 18.56 -21.55 11.36
N GLY A 252 17.78 -21.54 12.45
CA GLY A 252 17.67 -20.42 13.41
C GLY A 252 16.23 -19.95 13.69
N SER A 253 15.27 -20.32 12.83
CA SER A 253 13.83 -20.05 12.96
C SER A 253 13.21 -20.70 14.21
N ASP A 254 13.59 -21.94 14.56
CA ASP A 254 13.08 -22.64 15.75
C ASP A 254 13.29 -21.87 17.06
N ARG A 255 14.46 -21.21 17.18
CA ARG A 255 14.80 -20.43 18.38
C ARG A 255 14.00 -19.14 18.46
N ARG A 256 13.78 -18.46 17.33
CA ARG A 256 12.92 -17.26 17.25
C ARG A 256 11.45 -17.61 17.48
N TRP A 257 11.00 -18.72 16.91
CA TRP A 257 9.64 -19.24 17.04
C TRP A 257 9.31 -19.65 18.49
N SER A 258 10.17 -20.45 19.11
CA SER A 258 10.03 -20.83 20.52
C SER A 258 10.18 -19.65 21.48
N LEU A 259 10.95 -18.63 21.12
CA LEU A 259 11.00 -17.37 21.85
C LEU A 259 9.68 -16.61 21.72
N ALA A 260 9.19 -16.37 20.50
CA ALA A 260 7.95 -15.64 20.22
C ALA A 260 6.75 -16.25 20.95
N ARG A 261 6.60 -17.58 20.92
CA ARG A 261 5.56 -18.31 21.67
C ARG A 261 5.58 -18.04 23.17
N ARG A 262 6.76 -17.82 23.75
CA ARG A 262 6.93 -17.56 25.19
C ARG A 262 6.85 -16.08 25.54
N THR A 263 7.24 -15.19 24.62
CA THR A 263 7.39 -13.75 24.90
C THR A 263 6.18 -12.93 24.48
N LEU A 264 5.51 -13.26 23.36
CA LEU A 264 4.37 -12.47 22.87
C LEU A 264 3.22 -12.38 23.88
N PRO A 265 2.80 -13.47 24.56
CA PRO A 265 1.75 -13.37 25.58
C PRO A 265 2.17 -12.48 26.76
N LYS A 266 3.44 -12.58 27.20
CA LYS A 266 3.96 -11.74 28.30
C LYS A 266 4.02 -10.27 27.90
N PHE A 267 4.40 -9.99 26.65
CA PHE A 267 4.43 -8.63 26.13
C PHE A 267 3.01 -8.07 26.04
N ARG A 268 2.06 -8.82 25.47
CA ARG A 268 0.64 -8.45 25.40
C ARG A 268 0.08 -8.00 26.74
N ASP A 269 0.31 -8.79 27.79
CA ASP A 269 -0.26 -8.53 29.10
C ASP A 269 0.34 -7.26 29.74
N ARG A 270 1.55 -6.87 29.32
CA ARG A 270 2.28 -5.69 29.78
C ARG A 270 2.19 -4.46 28.86
N ILE A 271 1.51 -4.53 27.72
CA ILE A 271 1.32 -3.38 26.82
C ILE A 271 0.60 -2.21 27.52
N LEU A 272 -0.21 -2.51 28.54
CA LEU A 272 -0.88 -1.47 29.33
C LEU A 272 0.02 -0.86 30.40
N ASP A 273 1.16 -1.46 30.75
CA ASP A 273 2.14 -0.86 31.66
C ASP A 273 2.68 0.46 31.09
N PHE A 274 2.67 0.62 29.75
CA PHE A 274 3.05 1.86 29.06
C PHE A 274 2.02 2.99 29.19
N ARG A 275 0.79 2.68 29.62
CA ARG A 275 -0.34 3.63 29.63
C ARG A 275 -0.32 4.60 30.81
N ASP A 276 0.46 4.28 31.84
CA ASP A 276 0.53 5.05 33.09
C ASP A 276 1.77 5.95 33.18
N ASP A 277 2.49 6.17 32.07
CA ASP A 277 3.51 7.23 32.02
C ASP A 277 2.81 8.58 31.79
N PRO A 278 2.75 9.48 32.79
CA PRO A 278 2.14 10.81 32.64
C PRO A 278 2.87 11.70 31.62
N PHE A 279 4.04 11.28 31.11
CA PHE A 279 4.77 11.94 30.04
C PHE A 279 4.50 11.33 28.64
N ASP A 280 3.81 10.18 28.52
CA ASP A 280 3.50 9.57 27.22
C ASP A 280 2.26 10.21 26.57
N GLN A 281 2.45 11.44 26.07
CA GLN A 281 1.45 12.15 25.25
C GLN A 281 1.25 11.52 23.86
N CYS A 282 2.06 10.53 23.48
CA CYS A 282 2.00 9.86 22.18
C CYS A 282 0.98 8.70 22.15
N ALA A 283 0.46 8.29 23.33
CA ALA A 283 -0.52 7.22 23.43
C ALA A 283 -1.90 7.60 22.86
N THR A 284 -2.25 8.88 22.85
CA THR A 284 -3.55 9.40 22.37
C THR A 284 -3.29 10.47 21.30
N GLY A 285 -4.02 10.42 20.18
CA GLY A 285 -3.76 11.28 19.02
C GLY A 285 -3.81 12.80 19.29
N PRO A 286 -3.55 13.63 18.26
CA PRO A 286 -3.70 13.28 16.84
C PRO A 286 -2.56 12.41 16.30
N PHE A 287 -2.92 11.37 15.55
CA PHE A 287 -1.96 10.58 14.76
C PHE A 287 -1.71 11.26 13.43
N ALA A 288 -0.52 11.10 12.85
CA ALA A 288 -0.17 11.71 11.58
C ALA A 288 0.22 10.67 10.53
N LEU A 289 0.17 11.05 9.25
CA LEU A 289 0.72 10.22 8.18
C LEU A 289 2.25 10.29 8.25
N GLY A 290 2.88 9.14 8.51
CA GLY A 290 4.33 8.95 8.41
C GLY A 290 4.64 7.96 7.30
N HIS A 291 5.81 8.11 6.67
CA HIS A 291 6.33 7.12 5.74
C HIS A 291 7.55 6.46 6.38
N MET A 292 7.63 5.13 6.37
CA MET A 292 8.68 4.42 7.13
C MET A 292 10.09 4.78 6.65
N ASP A 293 10.27 4.96 5.34
CA ASP A 293 11.56 5.40 4.77
C ASP A 293 11.88 6.88 5.09
N LEU A 294 10.93 7.61 5.69
CA LEU A 294 11.13 8.98 6.15
C LEU A 294 11.34 9.07 7.67
N ASN A 295 11.46 7.92 8.35
CA ASN A 295 11.67 7.86 9.78
C ASN A 295 13.17 8.07 10.09
N PRO A 296 13.56 9.09 10.88
CA PRO A 296 14.97 9.42 11.12
C PRO A 296 15.77 8.28 11.79
N TRP A 297 15.11 7.32 12.43
CA TRP A 297 15.77 6.20 13.14
C TRP A 297 16.33 5.09 12.24
N TYR A 298 16.13 5.14 10.92
CA TYR A 298 16.69 4.17 9.96
C TYR A 298 18.03 4.62 9.34
N PHE A 299 18.60 5.72 9.83
CA PHE A 299 19.89 6.26 9.35
C PHE A 299 21.08 5.99 10.29
N ASP A 300 20.91 5.10 11.28
CA ASP A 300 21.99 4.64 12.18
C ASP A 300 22.59 3.29 11.74
#